data_AF-A0A0H4R0I8-F1
#
_entry.id   AF-A0A0H4R0I8-F1
#
_cell.length_a   1.000
_cell.length_b   1.000
_cell.length_c   1.000
_cell.angle_alpha   90.00
_cell.angle_beta   90.00
_cell.angle_gamma   90.00
#
_symmetry.space_group_name_H-M   'P 1'
#
loop_
_entity.id
_entity.type
_entity.pdbx_description
1 polymer ?
#
loop_
_entity_poly.entity_id
_entity_poly.type
_entity_poly.pdbx_seq_one_letter_code
_entity_poly.pdbx_strand_id
1 'polypeptide(L)'
;MEKLYIHEDFVIDNNMIAVIATDDCDYGKSIVIHNKLGVFFVDRTTKELMNEYHDEFSFGFEISRTIAKENGMRGLLPLVNGKNVYMPLSGKRGGSPDWIGLHFLEDAKQYANYAVFTTESGIKIALSYTKIDLNRQVHDACLISELHLRMIQIFSQQFGRFTLFEENVGLTDKYNHCECKYHLKLPTSWRQMMRYIDNHQYYLAYQMSFFDIGNTKEQGARMKMGIIRKMNHW
;
A
#
# COMPACT_ATOMS: atom_id res chain seq x y z
N MET A 1 -2.65 -34.96 4.42
CA MET A 1 -3.20 -33.63 4.72
C MET A 1 -2.41 -33.08 5.88
N GLU A 2 -1.49 -32.16 5.62
CA GLU A 2 -0.88 -31.37 6.68
C GLU A 2 -1.98 -30.49 7.29
N LYS A 3 -2.09 -30.50 8.62
CA LYS A 3 -3.07 -29.67 9.32
C LYS A 3 -2.56 -28.23 9.32
N LEU A 4 -3.46 -27.27 9.07
CA LEU A 4 -3.21 -25.87 9.37
C LEU A 4 -2.87 -25.75 10.86
N TYR A 5 -1.74 -25.10 11.17
CA TYR A 5 -1.28 -24.89 12.54
C TYR A 5 -1.50 -23.43 12.95
N ILE A 6 -1.51 -23.18 14.26
CA ILE A 6 -1.60 -21.83 14.84
C ILE A 6 -0.17 -21.33 15.06
N HIS A 7 0.14 -20.12 14.61
CA HIS A 7 1.46 -19.50 14.78
C HIS A 7 1.33 -18.22 15.63
N GLU A 8 1.37 -18.36 16.95
CA GLU A 8 1.22 -17.24 17.89
C GLU A 8 2.38 -16.23 17.76
N ASP A 9 3.61 -16.71 17.61
CA ASP A 9 4.83 -15.90 17.53
C ASP A 9 5.16 -15.40 16.11
N PHE A 10 4.18 -15.34 15.19
CA PHE A 10 4.44 -14.88 13.83
C PHE A 10 4.85 -13.39 13.85
N VAL A 11 5.97 -13.03 13.24
CA VAL A 11 6.34 -11.63 13.03
C VAL A 11 6.03 -11.27 11.59
N ILE A 12 5.37 -10.14 11.39
CA ILE A 12 4.93 -9.75 10.06
C ILE A 12 6.12 -9.48 9.13
N ASP A 13 6.01 -9.85 7.86
CA ASP A 13 7.09 -9.64 6.90
C ASP A 13 6.62 -9.43 5.45
N ASN A 14 7.57 -9.29 4.53
CA ASN A 14 7.30 -9.12 3.11
C ASN A 14 6.97 -10.43 2.36
N ASN A 15 6.91 -11.57 3.04
CA ASN A 15 6.67 -12.90 2.46
C ASN A 15 5.21 -13.37 2.58
N MET A 16 4.31 -12.53 3.10
CA MET A 16 2.88 -12.82 3.09
C MET A 16 2.32 -12.67 1.67
N ILE A 17 1.56 -13.66 1.23
CA ILE A 17 0.81 -13.66 -0.03
C ILE A 17 -0.60 -13.13 0.21
N ALA A 18 -1.24 -13.54 1.30
CA ALA A 18 -2.59 -13.08 1.68
C ALA A 18 -2.78 -13.06 3.19
N VAL A 19 -3.60 -12.14 3.67
CA VAL A 19 -4.04 -12.07 5.07
C VAL A 19 -5.57 -11.97 5.06
N ILE A 20 -6.23 -13.03 5.51
CA ILE A 20 -7.67 -13.22 5.36
C ILE A 20 -8.32 -13.13 6.74
N ALA A 21 -9.36 -12.31 6.87
CA ALA A 21 -10.11 -12.19 8.09
C ALA A 21 -10.97 -13.45 8.29
N THR A 22 -10.94 -14.02 9.49
CA THR A 22 -11.84 -15.11 9.88
C THR A 22 -12.91 -14.54 10.78
N ASP A 23 -14.18 -14.69 10.38
CA ASP A 23 -15.29 -14.42 11.29
C ASP A 23 -15.48 -15.66 12.17
N ASP A 24 -15.52 -15.46 13.50
CA ASP A 24 -15.92 -16.47 14.49
C ASP A 24 -15.24 -17.84 14.33
N CYS A 25 -13.90 -17.85 14.25
CA CYS A 25 -13.10 -19.07 14.16
C CYS A 25 -12.30 -19.35 15.44
N ASP A 26 -12.50 -20.52 16.04
CA ASP A 26 -11.83 -20.93 17.29
C ASP A 26 -10.31 -21.08 17.16
N TYR A 27 -9.78 -21.15 15.93
CA TYR A 27 -8.35 -21.37 15.67
C TYR A 27 -7.55 -20.08 15.50
N GLY A 28 -8.21 -18.93 15.37
CA GLY A 28 -7.54 -17.64 15.20
C GLY A 28 -8.43 -16.60 14.52
N LYS A 29 -7.99 -15.35 14.61
CA LYS A 29 -8.69 -14.17 14.07
C LYS A 29 -8.31 -13.85 12.63
N SER A 30 -7.29 -14.51 12.09
CA SER A 30 -6.89 -14.39 10.68
C SER A 30 -6.19 -15.64 10.17
N ILE A 31 -6.28 -15.87 8.86
CA ILE A 31 -5.48 -16.84 8.12
C ILE A 31 -4.41 -16.07 7.36
N VAL A 32 -3.15 -16.49 7.50
CA VAL A 32 -2.03 -15.98 6.72
C VAL A 32 -1.63 -17.05 5.70
N ILE A 33 -1.56 -16.66 4.43
CA ILE A 33 -0.92 -17.43 3.37
C ILE A 33 0.47 -16.84 3.18
N HIS A 34 1.52 -17.60 3.45
CA HIS A 34 2.90 -17.14 3.46
C HIS A 34 3.77 -17.96 2.53
N ASN A 35 4.64 -17.30 1.77
CA ASN A 35 5.46 -17.95 0.74
C ASN A 35 6.41 -19.03 1.29
N LYS A 36 6.99 -18.79 2.49
CA LYS A 36 7.89 -19.75 3.17
C LYS A 36 7.24 -20.67 4.21
N LEU A 37 6.35 -20.14 5.04
CA LEU A 37 5.73 -20.87 6.16
C LEU A 37 4.47 -21.65 5.76
N GLY A 38 3.94 -21.44 4.55
CA GLY A 38 2.70 -22.05 4.11
C GLY A 38 1.48 -21.32 4.66
N VAL A 39 0.40 -22.06 4.96
CA VAL A 39 -0.87 -21.48 5.42
C VAL A 39 -1.08 -21.80 6.90
N PHE A 40 -1.40 -20.79 7.69
CA PHE A 40 -1.57 -20.93 9.14
C PHE A 40 -2.56 -19.91 9.71
N PHE A 41 -3.05 -20.18 10.92
CA PHE A 41 -3.89 -19.25 11.68
C PHE A 41 -3.05 -18.39 12.61
N VAL A 42 -3.54 -17.17 12.88
CA VAL A 42 -2.94 -16.23 13.84
C VAL A 42 -4.04 -15.66 14.74
N ASP A 43 -3.75 -15.51 16.05
CA ASP A 43 -4.66 -14.87 17.01
C ASP A 43 -4.59 -13.32 16.99
N ARG A 44 -4.36 -12.75 15.82
CA ARG A 44 -4.42 -11.31 15.53
C ARG A 44 -5.35 -11.09 14.36
N THR A 45 -6.11 -10.01 14.40
CA THR A 45 -6.94 -9.57 13.29
C THR A 45 -6.08 -9.08 12.13
N THR A 46 -6.62 -9.10 10.90
CA THR A 46 -5.90 -8.54 9.74
C THR A 46 -5.56 -7.07 9.95
N LYS A 47 -6.35 -6.33 10.74
CA LYS A 47 -6.07 -4.94 11.11
C LYS A 47 -4.85 -4.82 12.01
N GLU A 48 -4.74 -5.65 13.05
CA GLU A 48 -3.57 -5.65 13.95
C GLU A 48 -2.31 -6.01 13.18
N LEU A 49 -2.37 -7.06 12.35
CA LEU A 49 -1.28 -7.45 11.47
C LEU A 49 -0.89 -6.30 10.55
N MET A 50 -1.80 -5.75 9.75
CA MET A 50 -1.42 -4.70 8.79
C MET A 50 -1.00 -3.38 9.45
N ASN A 51 -1.41 -3.10 10.69
CA ASN A 51 -0.89 -1.99 11.48
C ASN A 51 0.56 -2.25 11.94
N GLU A 52 0.88 -3.47 12.40
CA GLU A 52 2.25 -3.87 12.72
C GLU A 52 3.17 -3.69 11.51
N TYR A 53 2.74 -4.14 10.32
CA TYR A 53 3.48 -3.91 9.08
C TYR A 53 3.65 -2.41 8.78
N HIS A 54 2.58 -1.63 8.95
CA HIS A 54 2.66 -0.19 8.76
C HIS A 54 3.68 0.47 9.68
N ASP A 55 3.69 0.11 10.96
CA ASP A 55 4.54 0.72 11.97
C ASP A 55 6.02 0.37 11.73
N GLU A 56 6.32 -0.87 11.33
CA GLU A 56 7.66 -1.29 10.94
C GLU A 56 8.20 -0.55 9.71
N PHE A 57 7.34 -0.29 8.71
CA PHE A 57 7.77 0.30 7.45
C PHE A 57 7.49 1.80 7.30
N SER A 58 6.80 2.43 8.27
CA SER A 58 6.61 3.86 8.60
C SER A 58 6.28 4.89 7.49
N PHE A 59 6.39 4.54 6.21
CA PHE A 59 6.26 5.45 5.06
C PHE A 59 5.06 5.13 4.16
N GLY A 60 4.43 3.97 4.31
CA GLY A 60 3.49 3.42 3.33
C GLY A 60 2.18 4.19 3.18
N PHE A 61 1.43 4.42 4.27
CA PHE A 61 0.05 4.93 4.14
C PHE A 61 -0.05 6.40 3.74
N GLU A 62 0.83 7.26 4.26
CA GLU A 62 0.74 8.71 4.04
C GLU A 62 1.10 9.12 2.60
N ILE A 63 2.07 8.41 2.02
CA ILE A 63 2.41 8.53 0.60
C ILE A 63 1.23 8.03 -0.24
N SER A 64 0.73 6.81 -0.01
CA SER A 64 -0.45 6.26 -0.70
C SER A 64 -1.66 7.20 -0.65
N ARG A 65 -1.94 7.80 0.52
CA ARG A 65 -3.07 8.72 0.73
C ARG A 65 -2.95 9.99 -0.11
N THR A 66 -1.76 10.57 -0.17
CA THR A 66 -1.52 11.80 -0.92
C THR A 66 -1.69 11.57 -2.40
N ILE A 67 -1.10 10.48 -2.91
CA ILE A 67 -1.16 10.09 -4.31
C ILE A 67 -2.60 9.80 -4.73
N ALA A 68 -3.31 9.04 -3.90
CA ALA A 68 -4.70 8.72 -4.15
C ALA A 68 -5.54 10.00 -4.27
N LYS A 69 -5.32 10.98 -3.39
CA LYS A 69 -6.03 12.26 -3.43
C LYS A 69 -5.69 13.08 -4.69
N GLU A 70 -4.41 13.25 -5.02
CA GLU A 70 -3.98 14.04 -6.19
C GLU A 70 -4.49 13.45 -7.51
N ASN A 71 -4.64 12.13 -7.58
CA ASN A 71 -5.11 11.43 -8.78
C ASN A 71 -6.61 11.14 -8.75
N GLY A 72 -7.33 11.56 -7.71
CA GLY A 72 -8.76 11.29 -7.56
C GLY A 72 -9.10 9.80 -7.46
N MET A 73 -8.15 8.98 -6.98
CA MET A 73 -8.36 7.57 -6.70
C MET A 73 -9.38 7.44 -5.56
N ARG A 74 -10.26 6.45 -5.68
CA ARG A 74 -11.30 6.16 -4.69
C ARG A 74 -11.16 4.71 -4.27
N GLY A 75 -11.38 4.42 -3.00
CA GLY A 75 -11.33 3.06 -2.47
C GLY A 75 -10.41 2.95 -1.27
N LEU A 76 -10.09 1.71 -0.92
CA LEU A 76 -9.18 1.39 0.17
C LEU A 76 -7.73 1.59 -0.31
N LEU A 77 -6.89 2.21 0.52
CA LEU A 77 -5.51 2.52 0.18
C LEU A 77 -4.63 1.27 0.36
N PRO A 78 -3.76 0.94 -0.62
CA PRO A 78 -2.80 -0.11 -0.46
C PRO A 78 -1.67 0.30 0.51
N LEU A 79 -1.09 -0.71 1.15
CA LEU A 79 0.17 -0.60 1.86
C LEU A 79 1.30 -0.90 0.87
N VAL A 80 2.22 0.06 0.75
CA VAL A 80 3.26 0.03 -0.28
C VAL A 80 4.62 0.27 0.36
N ASN A 81 5.56 -0.65 0.11
CA ASN A 81 6.97 -0.50 0.44
C ASN A 81 7.83 -0.97 -0.74
N GLY A 82 8.29 -0.03 -1.57
CA GLY A 82 8.86 -0.33 -2.88
C GLY A 82 7.90 -1.17 -3.73
N LYS A 83 8.35 -2.35 -4.14
CA LYS A 83 7.57 -3.35 -4.89
C LYS A 83 6.65 -4.20 -4.02
N ASN A 84 6.83 -4.23 -2.69
CA ASN A 84 5.93 -4.97 -1.80
C ASN A 84 4.62 -4.20 -1.67
N VAL A 85 3.54 -4.75 -2.22
CA VAL A 85 2.23 -4.08 -2.31
C VAL A 85 1.15 -4.98 -1.74
N TYR A 86 0.63 -4.59 -0.59
CA TYR A 86 -0.53 -5.23 0.02
C TYR A 86 -1.77 -4.42 -0.30
N MET A 87 -2.62 -4.98 -1.17
CA MET A 87 -3.88 -4.37 -1.58
C MET A 87 -5.01 -4.88 -0.68
N PRO A 88 -5.75 -3.98 -0.01
CA PRO A 88 -6.94 -4.38 0.74
C PRO A 88 -8.10 -4.67 -0.21
N LEU A 89 -8.77 -5.79 0.01
CA LEU A 89 -10.04 -6.11 -0.62
C LEU A 89 -11.18 -5.47 0.18
N SER A 90 -12.32 -5.31 -0.46
CA SER A 90 -13.50 -4.77 0.20
C SER A 90 -13.96 -5.68 1.34
N GLY A 91 -13.63 -5.31 2.58
CA GLY A 91 -14.06 -6.04 3.78
C GLY A 91 -15.58 -6.05 3.99
N LYS A 92 -16.05 -6.95 4.87
CA LYS A 92 -17.41 -6.92 5.40
C LYS A 92 -17.64 -5.58 6.09
N ARG A 93 -18.86 -5.03 5.99
CA ARG A 93 -19.19 -3.68 6.49
C ARG A 93 -18.91 -3.61 8.00
N GLY A 94 -17.89 -2.84 8.42
CA GLY A 94 -17.47 -2.72 9.83
C GLY A 94 -16.38 -3.72 10.29
N GLY A 95 -15.91 -4.61 9.41
CA GLY A 95 -14.88 -5.61 9.72
C GLY A 95 -13.49 -5.26 9.16
N SER A 96 -12.50 -6.06 9.53
CA SER A 96 -11.13 -5.98 9.00
C SER A 96 -11.09 -6.51 7.55
N PRO A 97 -10.52 -5.78 6.58
CA PRO A 97 -10.48 -6.23 5.20
C PRO A 97 -9.52 -7.41 5.02
N ASP A 98 -9.79 -8.25 4.02
CA ASP A 98 -8.80 -9.18 3.50
C ASP A 98 -7.71 -8.42 2.75
N TRP A 99 -6.49 -8.92 2.75
CA TRP A 99 -5.35 -8.31 2.07
C TRP A 99 -4.69 -9.32 1.14
N ILE A 100 -4.21 -8.82 0.01
CA ILE A 100 -3.50 -9.62 -0.98
C ILE A 100 -2.20 -8.92 -1.39
N GLY A 101 -1.08 -9.64 -1.35
CA GLY A 101 0.25 -9.17 -1.76
C GLY A 101 0.42 -9.27 -3.26
N LEU A 102 0.28 -8.17 -3.99
CA LEU A 102 0.31 -8.13 -5.46
C LEU A 102 1.66 -8.55 -6.04
N HIS A 103 2.73 -8.41 -5.25
CA HIS A 103 4.10 -8.73 -5.59
C HIS A 103 4.37 -10.25 -5.67
N PHE A 104 3.47 -11.08 -5.12
CA PHE A 104 3.50 -12.54 -5.29
C PHE A 104 2.56 -13.09 -6.36
N LEU A 105 1.83 -12.22 -7.07
CA LEU A 105 0.78 -12.65 -7.99
C LEU A 105 1.23 -12.53 -9.44
N GLU A 106 0.85 -13.48 -10.27
CA GLU A 106 0.98 -13.38 -11.72
C GLU A 106 -0.30 -12.85 -12.38
N ASP A 107 -1.48 -13.03 -11.78
CA ASP A 107 -2.76 -12.71 -12.40
C ASP A 107 -3.83 -12.38 -11.37
N ALA A 108 -4.78 -11.53 -11.76
CA ALA A 108 -5.95 -11.16 -10.98
C ALA A 108 -7.17 -11.07 -11.89
N LYS A 109 -8.20 -11.87 -11.59
CA LYS A 109 -9.44 -11.93 -12.38
C LYS A 109 -10.65 -11.68 -11.50
N GLN A 110 -11.52 -10.79 -11.95
CA GLN A 110 -12.79 -10.51 -11.30
C GLN A 110 -13.91 -11.35 -11.89
N TYR A 111 -14.70 -11.94 -11.01
CA TYR A 111 -15.97 -12.60 -11.30
C TYR A 111 -17.11 -11.83 -10.60
N ALA A 112 -18.34 -12.29 -10.76
CA ALA A 112 -19.53 -11.56 -10.30
C ALA A 112 -19.48 -11.16 -8.80
N ASN A 113 -18.98 -12.05 -7.94
CA ASN A 113 -18.98 -11.86 -6.48
C ASN A 113 -17.65 -12.24 -5.79
N TYR A 114 -16.62 -12.54 -6.56
CA TYR A 114 -15.30 -12.89 -6.05
C TYR A 114 -14.20 -12.47 -7.02
N ALA A 115 -12.99 -12.34 -6.49
CA ALA A 115 -11.76 -12.18 -7.25
C ALA A 115 -10.93 -13.46 -7.10
N VAL A 116 -10.25 -13.87 -8.18
CA VAL A 116 -9.28 -14.96 -8.19
C VAL A 116 -7.91 -14.37 -8.45
N PHE A 117 -6.99 -14.63 -7.52
CA PHE A 117 -5.60 -14.25 -7.60
C PHE A 117 -4.77 -15.50 -7.84
N THR A 118 -3.89 -15.46 -8.84
CA THR A 118 -3.00 -16.59 -9.14
C THR A 118 -1.58 -16.18 -8.78
N THR A 119 -0.90 -17.00 -7.99
CA THR A 119 0.52 -16.82 -7.62
C THR A 119 1.42 -17.33 -8.74
N GLU A 120 2.70 -16.94 -8.74
CA GLU A 120 3.70 -17.46 -9.69
C GLU A 120 3.85 -18.99 -9.66
N SER A 121 3.51 -19.64 -8.53
CA SER A 121 3.51 -21.10 -8.39
C SER A 121 2.24 -21.78 -8.92
N GLY A 122 1.29 -21.01 -9.45
CA GLY A 122 0.00 -21.50 -9.94
C GLY A 122 -1.08 -21.70 -8.88
N ILE A 123 -0.79 -21.44 -7.58
CA ILE A 123 -1.79 -21.44 -6.51
C ILE A 123 -2.83 -20.35 -6.79
N LYS A 124 -4.12 -20.72 -6.67
CA LYS A 124 -5.26 -19.83 -6.86
C LYS A 124 -5.94 -19.52 -5.53
N ILE A 125 -6.07 -18.24 -5.23
CA ILE A 125 -6.71 -17.71 -4.03
C ILE A 125 -7.99 -17.00 -4.47
N ALA A 126 -9.15 -17.50 -4.03
CA ALA A 126 -10.46 -16.92 -4.36
C ALA A 126 -11.04 -16.21 -3.14
N LEU A 127 -11.30 -14.91 -3.25
CA LEU A 127 -11.77 -14.06 -2.15
C LEU A 127 -13.02 -13.27 -2.55
N SER A 128 -13.91 -13.01 -1.60
CA SER A 128 -15.15 -12.26 -1.89
C SER A 128 -14.83 -10.83 -2.33
N TYR A 129 -15.46 -10.39 -3.42
CA TYR A 129 -15.18 -9.10 -4.03
C TYR A 129 -16.35 -8.65 -4.89
N THR A 130 -16.98 -7.52 -4.55
CA THR A 130 -18.31 -7.15 -5.11
C THR A 130 -18.47 -5.68 -5.48
N LYS A 131 -17.49 -4.80 -5.22
CA LYS A 131 -17.77 -3.35 -5.18
C LYS A 131 -17.01 -2.48 -6.17
N ILE A 132 -15.82 -2.87 -6.60
CA ILE A 132 -14.91 -2.02 -7.36
C ILE A 132 -14.41 -2.81 -8.58
N ASP A 133 -14.02 -2.12 -9.65
CA ASP A 133 -13.28 -2.73 -10.75
C ASP A 133 -11.91 -3.19 -10.23
N LEU A 134 -11.69 -4.51 -10.18
CA LEU A 134 -10.47 -5.13 -9.68
C LEU A 134 -9.25 -4.69 -10.49
N ASN A 135 -9.35 -4.66 -11.82
CA ASN A 135 -8.24 -4.28 -12.68
C ASN A 135 -7.81 -2.85 -12.40
N ARG A 136 -8.78 -1.97 -12.19
CA ARG A 136 -8.51 -0.60 -11.77
C ARG A 136 -7.87 -0.53 -10.38
N GLN A 137 -8.36 -1.29 -9.41
CA GLN A 137 -7.80 -1.28 -8.06
C GLN A 137 -6.35 -1.79 -8.03
N VAL A 138 -6.07 -2.89 -8.74
CA VAL A 138 -4.72 -3.45 -8.94
C VAL A 138 -3.83 -2.42 -9.63
N HIS A 139 -4.28 -1.81 -10.72
CA HIS A 139 -3.54 -0.76 -11.42
C HIS A 139 -3.22 0.43 -10.50
N ASP A 140 -4.21 0.94 -9.76
CA ASP A 140 -4.02 2.09 -8.86
C ASP A 140 -3.01 1.75 -7.75
N ALA A 141 -3.01 0.51 -7.25
CA ALA A 141 -2.03 0.06 -6.27
C ALA A 141 -0.61 -0.06 -6.86
N CYS A 142 -0.47 -0.61 -8.07
CA CYS A 142 0.81 -0.68 -8.76
C CYS A 142 1.35 0.72 -9.13
N LEU A 143 0.49 1.67 -9.48
CA LEU A 143 0.87 3.05 -9.74
C LEU A 143 1.46 3.73 -8.48
N ILE A 144 0.88 3.48 -7.31
CA ILE A 144 1.41 4.00 -6.04
C ILE A 144 2.79 3.38 -5.74
N SER A 145 2.96 2.08 -6.00
CA SER A 145 4.25 1.39 -5.88
C SER A 145 5.32 1.97 -6.80
N GLU A 146 5.00 2.21 -8.06
CA GLU A 146 5.95 2.77 -9.00
C GLU A 146 6.37 4.20 -8.60
N LEU A 147 5.43 5.01 -8.12
CA LEU A 147 5.76 6.32 -7.56
C LEU A 147 6.72 6.20 -6.39
N HIS A 148 6.44 5.30 -5.44
CA HIS A 148 7.29 5.10 -4.28
C HIS A 148 8.71 4.70 -4.68
N LEU A 149 8.86 3.77 -5.63
CA LEU A 149 10.16 3.37 -6.17
C LEU A 149 10.88 4.52 -6.88
N ARG A 150 10.19 5.29 -7.73
CA ARG A 150 10.79 6.45 -8.39
C ARG A 150 11.27 7.50 -7.39
N MET A 151 10.52 7.72 -6.31
CA MET A 151 10.95 8.62 -5.23
C MET A 151 12.24 8.11 -4.58
N ILE A 152 12.30 6.83 -4.22
CA ILE A 152 13.49 6.19 -3.65
C ILE A 152 14.68 6.29 -4.62
N GLN A 153 14.47 6.02 -5.91
CA GLN A 153 15.51 6.09 -6.95
C GLN A 153 16.05 7.51 -7.09
N ILE A 154 15.17 8.51 -7.27
CA ILE A 154 15.55 9.92 -7.42
C ILE A 154 16.30 10.42 -6.18
N PHE A 155 15.85 10.02 -4.99
CA PHE A 155 16.51 10.36 -3.74
C PHE A 155 17.88 9.70 -3.60
N SER A 156 17.97 8.39 -3.84
CA SER A 156 19.23 7.65 -3.74
C SER A 156 20.27 8.14 -4.74
N GLN A 157 19.83 8.55 -5.94
CA GLN A 157 20.69 9.13 -6.98
C GLN A 157 21.38 10.44 -6.54
N GLN A 158 20.90 11.12 -5.49
CA GLN A 158 21.60 12.28 -4.92
C GLN A 158 22.87 11.89 -4.16
N PHE A 159 22.93 10.66 -3.64
CA PHE A 159 24.04 10.16 -2.83
C PHE A 159 25.02 9.28 -3.63
N GLY A 160 24.63 8.83 -4.83
CA GLY A 160 25.46 7.97 -5.67
C GLY A 160 24.65 7.18 -6.69
N ARG A 161 25.32 6.31 -7.46
CA ARG A 161 24.64 5.38 -8.37
C ARG A 161 24.29 4.11 -7.62
N PHE A 162 23.02 3.96 -7.28
CA PHE A 162 22.49 2.76 -6.67
C PHE A 162 21.62 2.02 -7.67
N THR A 163 21.73 0.69 -7.66
CA THR A 163 20.78 -0.20 -8.34
C THR A 163 19.88 -0.78 -7.27
N LEU A 164 18.57 -0.58 -7.41
CA LEU A 164 17.60 -1.27 -6.57
C LEU A 164 17.48 -2.71 -7.07
N PHE A 165 17.69 -3.68 -6.18
CA PHE A 165 17.39 -5.08 -6.46
C PHE A 165 15.95 -5.35 -6.01
N GLU A 166 15.20 -6.00 -6.88
CA GLU A 166 13.80 -6.31 -6.66
C GLU A 166 13.62 -7.83 -6.70
N GLU A 167 12.99 -8.39 -5.68
CA GLU A 167 12.58 -9.80 -5.62
C GLU A 167 11.06 -9.86 -5.54
N ASN A 168 10.47 -10.92 -6.10
CA ASN A 168 9.01 -11.15 -6.10
C ASN A 168 8.24 -9.92 -6.58
N VAL A 169 8.32 -9.60 -7.88
CA VAL A 169 7.70 -8.39 -8.43
C VAL A 169 6.26 -8.63 -8.92
N GLY A 170 5.91 -9.85 -9.31
CA GLY A 170 4.55 -10.25 -9.65
C GLY A 170 3.78 -9.24 -10.51
N LEU A 171 2.55 -8.90 -10.10
CA LEU A 171 1.68 -7.98 -10.82
C LEU A 171 2.24 -6.56 -10.85
N THR A 172 3.11 -6.18 -9.93
CA THR A 172 3.68 -4.83 -9.87
C THR A 172 4.68 -4.57 -11.00
N ASP A 173 5.24 -5.60 -11.62
CA ASP A 173 6.11 -5.46 -12.80
C ASP A 173 5.31 -5.17 -14.08
N LYS A 174 4.11 -5.74 -14.21
CA LYS A 174 3.25 -5.57 -15.40
C LYS A 174 2.91 -4.12 -15.71
N TYR A 175 2.96 -3.24 -14.70
CA TYR A 175 2.60 -1.83 -14.85
C TYR A 175 3.81 -0.90 -15.01
N ASN A 176 5.05 -1.41 -14.94
CA ASN A 176 6.29 -0.62 -15.10
C ASN A 176 6.37 0.13 -16.45
N HIS A 177 5.64 -0.34 -17.47
CA HIS A 177 5.58 0.25 -18.79
C HIS A 177 4.18 0.76 -19.14
N CYS A 178 3.34 1.02 -18.14
CA CYS A 178 2.02 1.57 -18.37
C CYS A 178 2.12 3.01 -18.88
N GLU A 179 1.55 3.29 -20.05
CA GLU A 179 1.55 4.64 -20.65
C GLU A 179 0.28 5.44 -20.33
N CYS A 180 -0.46 5.04 -19.28
CA CYS A 180 -1.68 5.76 -18.93
C CYS A 180 -1.35 7.18 -18.44
N LYS A 181 -2.33 8.10 -18.56
CA LYS A 181 -2.18 9.51 -18.17
C LYS A 181 -1.72 9.75 -16.73
N TYR A 182 -1.84 8.76 -15.84
CA TYR A 182 -1.41 8.85 -14.46
C TYR A 182 0.07 8.43 -14.30
N HIS A 183 0.48 7.33 -14.94
CA HIS A 183 1.89 6.90 -14.99
C HIS A 183 2.79 7.93 -15.67
N LEU A 184 2.29 8.60 -16.71
CA LEU A 184 3.00 9.70 -17.38
C LEU A 184 3.23 10.94 -16.49
N LYS A 185 2.53 11.06 -15.35
CA LYS A 185 2.71 12.17 -14.40
C LYS A 185 3.72 11.87 -13.30
N LEU A 186 4.18 10.62 -13.19
CA LEU A 186 5.15 10.24 -12.18
C LEU A 186 6.43 11.07 -12.30
N PRO A 187 7.04 11.46 -11.18
CA PRO A 187 8.23 12.29 -11.19
C PRO A 187 9.39 11.52 -11.83
N THR A 188 10.14 12.21 -12.69
CA THR A 188 11.36 11.72 -13.34
C THR A 188 12.59 12.54 -12.95
N SER A 189 12.44 13.50 -12.04
CA SER A 189 13.51 14.38 -11.58
C SER A 189 13.29 14.82 -10.14
N TRP A 190 14.38 15.18 -9.45
CA TRP A 190 14.36 15.74 -8.10
C TRP A 190 13.36 16.89 -7.95
N ARG A 191 13.37 17.84 -8.90
CA ARG A 191 12.44 18.98 -8.88
C ARG A 191 10.97 18.58 -8.94
N GLN A 192 10.63 17.55 -9.72
CA GLN A 192 9.26 17.05 -9.77
C GLN A 192 8.90 16.29 -8.50
N MET A 193 9.83 15.48 -7.96
CA MET A 193 9.65 14.79 -6.68
C MET A 193 9.41 15.79 -5.54
N MET A 194 10.17 16.87 -5.48
CA MET A 194 9.99 17.91 -4.45
C MET A 194 8.61 18.56 -4.51
N ARG A 195 7.96 18.64 -5.69
CA ARG A 195 6.57 19.13 -5.78
C ARG A 195 5.59 18.17 -5.11
N TYR A 196 5.78 16.86 -5.25
CA TYR A 196 4.98 15.86 -4.54
C TYR A 196 5.16 15.97 -3.03
N ILE A 197 6.41 16.13 -2.56
CA ILE A 197 6.72 16.32 -1.13
C ILE A 197 6.10 17.62 -0.61
N ASP A 198 6.24 18.73 -1.34
CA ASP A 198 5.64 20.01 -0.97
C ASP A 198 4.10 19.95 -0.87
N ASN A 199 3.46 19.28 -1.83
CA ASN A 199 2.01 19.07 -1.81
C ASN A 199 1.58 18.19 -0.63
N HIS A 200 2.35 17.14 -0.33
CA HIS A 200 2.13 16.29 0.84
C HIS A 200 2.25 17.09 2.15
N GLN A 201 3.33 17.85 2.32
CA GLN A 201 3.54 18.70 3.49
C GLN A 201 2.44 19.75 3.63
N TYR A 202 2.02 20.37 2.52
CA TYR A 202 0.90 21.31 2.54
C TYR A 202 -0.40 20.63 2.97
N TYR A 203 -0.66 19.40 2.51
CA TYR A 203 -1.82 18.63 2.92
C TYR A 203 -1.81 18.32 4.42
N LEU A 204 -0.67 17.87 4.97
CA LEU A 204 -0.53 17.63 6.41
C LEU A 204 -0.73 18.92 7.20
N ALA A 205 -0.08 20.01 6.79
CA ALA A 205 -0.26 21.33 7.40
C ALA A 205 -1.73 21.77 7.37
N TYR A 206 -2.44 21.51 6.27
CA TYR A 206 -3.86 21.78 6.14
C TYR A 206 -4.73 20.94 7.09
N GLN A 207 -4.45 19.65 7.24
CA GLN A 207 -5.17 18.79 8.19
C GLN A 207 -4.92 19.24 9.64
N MET A 208 -3.68 19.55 10.00
CA MET A 208 -3.31 20.00 11.34
C MET A 208 -3.90 21.38 11.68
N SER A 209 -4.23 22.19 10.67
CA SER A 209 -4.83 23.52 10.86
C SER A 209 -6.33 23.46 11.16
N PHE A 210 -6.92 22.26 11.33
CA PHE A 210 -8.31 22.11 11.73
C PHE A 210 -8.62 22.77 13.08
N PHE A 211 -7.67 22.76 14.01
CA PHE A 211 -7.83 23.25 15.38
C PHE A 211 -7.24 24.65 15.59
N ASP A 212 -6.81 25.32 14.53
CA ASP A 212 -6.23 26.65 14.64
C ASP A 212 -7.31 27.68 15.03
N ILE A 213 -7.13 28.32 16.17
CA ILE A 213 -8.03 29.40 16.62
C ILE A 213 -7.68 30.69 15.88
N GLY A 214 -8.68 31.36 15.30
CA GLY A 214 -8.53 32.69 14.71
C GLY A 214 -7.97 32.73 13.28
N ASN A 215 -7.66 31.59 12.67
CA ASN A 215 -7.23 31.49 11.27
C ASN A 215 -8.14 30.53 10.49
N THR A 216 -8.31 30.76 9.18
CA THR A 216 -8.86 29.71 8.32
C THR A 216 -7.86 28.56 8.17
N LYS A 217 -8.35 27.36 7.82
CA LYS A 217 -7.47 26.20 7.56
C LYS A 217 -6.40 26.51 6.51
N GLU A 218 -6.75 27.22 5.42
CA GLU A 218 -5.75 27.64 4.43
C GLU A 218 -4.70 28.59 5.02
N GLN A 219 -5.10 29.55 5.85
CA GLN A 219 -4.18 30.50 6.48
C GLN A 219 -3.22 29.77 7.43
N GLY A 220 -3.76 28.90 8.28
CA GLY A 220 -2.97 28.05 9.18
C GLY A 220 -1.97 27.17 8.43
N ALA A 221 -2.41 26.53 7.34
CA ALA A 221 -1.55 25.67 6.51
C ALA A 221 -0.38 26.46 5.91
N ARG A 222 -0.67 27.65 5.35
CA ARG A 222 0.35 28.54 4.77
C ARG A 222 1.38 29.00 5.80
N MET A 223 0.93 29.35 7.01
CA MET A 223 1.85 29.73 8.10
C MET A 223 2.78 28.58 8.47
N LYS A 224 2.24 27.37 8.67
CA LYS A 224 3.02 26.16 8.98
C LYS A 224 4.02 25.82 7.87
N MET A 225 3.61 25.90 6.60
CA MET A 225 4.51 25.72 5.46
C MET A 225 5.63 26.77 5.42
N GLY A 226 5.35 28.01 5.82
CA GLY A 226 6.36 29.05 5.99
C GLY A 226 7.42 28.71 7.04
N ILE A 227 7.02 28.06 8.14
CA ILE A 227 7.93 27.59 9.19
C ILE A 227 8.77 26.41 8.67
N ILE A 228 8.14 25.40 8.07
CA ILE A 228 8.83 24.22 7.52
C ILE A 228 9.92 24.63 6.51
N ARG A 229 9.59 25.55 5.59
CA ARG A 229 10.56 26.05 4.60
C ARG A 229 11.73 26.77 5.25
N LYS A 230 11.49 27.55 6.31
CA LYS A 230 12.58 28.22 7.05
C LYS A 230 13.49 27.23 7.76
N MET A 231 12.95 26.10 8.24
CA MET A 231 13.74 25.06 8.91
C MET A 231 14.63 24.28 7.94
N ASN A 232 14.19 24.06 6.70
CA ASN A 232 14.95 23.33 5.67
C ASN A 232 16.12 24.13 5.05
N HIS A 233 16.33 25.38 5.46
CA HIS A 233 17.44 26.24 5.00
C HIS A 233 18.57 26.38 6.04
N TRP A 234 18.54 25.56 7.09
CA TRP A 234 19.61 25.38 8.08
C TRP A 234 20.17 23.96 7.98
#